data_AF-A0A370HBX7-F1
#
_entry.id   AF-A0A370HBX7-F1
#
_cell.length_a   1.000
_cell.length_b   1.000
_cell.length_c   1.000
_cell.angle_alpha   90.00
_cell.angle_beta   90.00
_cell.angle_gamma   90.00
#
_symmetry.space_group_name_H-M   'P 1'
#
loop_
_entity.id
_entity.type
_entity.pdbx_description
1 polymer ?
#
loop_
_entity_poly.entity_id
_entity_poly.type
_entity_poly.pdbx_seq_one_letter_code
_entity_poly.pdbx_strand_id
1 'polypeptide(L)' 'MHSLAIHQLDALNIQRTHQAPKVPFTVAESHTIMQFHVACRAKHCPRKAAALQVLADTGRVKPSTTKPR' A
#
# COMPACT_ATOMS: atom_id res chain seq x y z
N MET A 1 16.10 22.12 -9.13
CA MET A 1 14.81 21.76 -9.77
C MET A 1 14.77 20.31 -10.27
N HIS A 2 15.35 19.35 -9.52
CA HIS A 2 15.31 17.91 -9.89
C HIS A 2 14.40 17.07 -8.97
N SER A 3 13.92 17.61 -7.84
CA SER A 3 13.19 16.83 -6.83
C SER A 3 11.76 16.47 -7.26
N LEU A 4 11.02 17.39 -7.88
CA LEU A 4 9.62 17.17 -8.23
C LEU A 4 9.45 16.03 -9.27
N ALA A 5 10.31 16.00 -10.29
CA ALA A 5 10.25 14.96 -11.32
C ALA A 5 10.55 13.57 -10.74
N ILE A 6 11.51 13.46 -9.83
CA ILE A 6 11.85 12.20 -9.16
C ILE A 6 10.67 11.71 -8.30
N HIS A 7 10.09 12.59 -7.48
CA HIS A 7 8.94 12.22 -6.65
C HIS A 7 7.71 11.82 -7.47
N GLN A 8 7.48 12.45 -8.63
CA GLN A 8 6.41 12.08 -9.54
C GLN A 8 6.60 10.69 -10.15
N LEU A 9 7.84 10.34 -10.55
CA LEU A 9 8.15 9.02 -11.08
C LEU A 9 7.96 7.93 -10.03
N ASP A 10 8.37 8.17 -8.79
CA ASP A 10 8.15 7.23 -7.69
C ASP A 10 6.66 7.04 -7.40
N ALA A 11 5.88 8.12 -7.34
CA ALA A 11 4.44 8.04 -7.13
C ALA A 11 3.73 7.23 -8.24
N LEU A 12 4.11 7.45 -9.50
CA LEU A 12 3.59 6.69 -10.65
C LEU A 12 3.98 5.22 -10.59
N ASN A 13 5.22 4.92 -10.17
CA ASN A 13 5.65 3.55 -9.96
C ASN A 13 4.78 2.91 -8.88
N ILE A 14 4.70 3.52 -7.70
CA ILE A 14 3.91 3.09 -6.55
C ILE A 14 2.44 2.79 -6.92
N GLN A 15 1.82 3.65 -7.74
CA GLN A 15 0.45 3.47 -8.22
C GLN A 15 0.29 2.22 -9.11
N ARG A 16 1.25 1.97 -10.01
CA ARG A 16 1.14 0.89 -11.01
C ARG A 16 1.69 -0.45 -10.53
N THR A 17 2.63 -0.47 -9.59
CA THR A 17 3.26 -1.72 -9.17
C THR A 17 2.36 -2.49 -8.21
N HIS A 18 2.21 -3.79 -8.45
CA HIS A 18 1.49 -4.72 -7.57
C HIS A 18 2.43 -5.64 -6.79
N GLN A 19 3.74 -5.53 -6.98
CA GLN A 19 4.73 -6.35 -6.28
C GLN A 19 4.69 -6.07 -4.76
N ALA A 20 5.10 -7.04 -3.95
CA ALA A 20 5.31 -6.78 -2.53
C ALA A 20 6.46 -5.76 -2.36
N PRO A 21 6.42 -4.88 -1.34
CA PRO A 21 7.56 -4.05 -1.04
C PRO A 21 8.70 -4.91 -0.46
N LYS A 22 9.95 -4.50 -0.68
CA LYS A 22 11.12 -5.20 -0.11
C LYS A 22 11.22 -5.03 1.40
N VAL A 23 10.68 -3.93 1.92
CA VAL A 23 10.61 -3.62 3.35
C VAL A 23 9.17 -3.23 3.71
N PRO A 24 8.74 -3.43 4.96
CA PRO A 24 7.44 -2.94 5.40
C PRO A 24 7.31 -1.43 5.17
N PHE A 25 6.12 -0.98 4.78
CA PHE A 25 5.81 0.44 4.68
C PHE A 25 5.75 1.09 6.06
N THR A 26 5.96 2.41 6.09
CA THR A 26 5.51 3.22 7.22
C THR A 26 3.98 3.28 7.29
N VAL A 27 3.43 3.72 8.42
CA VAL A 27 1.97 3.93 8.55
C VAL A 27 1.45 4.95 7.53
N ALA A 28 2.18 6.05 7.33
CA ALA A 28 1.81 7.09 6.37
C ALA A 28 1.80 6.56 4.93
N GLU A 29 2.86 5.87 4.51
CA GLU A 29 2.92 5.24 3.18
C GLU A 29 1.81 4.19 3.02
N SER A 30 1.51 3.42 4.06
CA SER A 30 0.44 2.41 4.02
C SER A 30 -0.92 3.04 3.71
N HIS A 31 -1.23 4.21 4.29
CA HIS A 31 -2.44 4.95 3.94
C HIS A 31 -2.45 5.39 2.46
N THR A 32 -1.34 5.93 1.96
CA THR A 32 -1.20 6.32 0.55
C THR A 32 -1.37 5.12 -0.40
N ILE A 33 -0.74 3.98 -0.11
CA ILE A 33 -0.88 2.74 -0.89
C ILE A 33 -2.33 2.27 -0.92
N MET A 34 -3.02 2.30 0.23
CA MET A 34 -4.43 1.90 0.31
C MET A 34 -5.33 2.76 -0.56
N GLN A 35 -5.04 4.07 -0.68
CA GLN A 35 -5.76 5.00 -1.55
C GLN A 35 -5.47 4.71 -3.03
N PHE A 36 -4.20 4.59 -3.41
CA PHE A 36 -3.82 4.31 -4.80
C PHE A 36 -4.34 2.95 -5.28
N HIS A 37 -4.33 1.94 -4.42
CA HIS A 37 -4.80 0.60 -4.73
C HIS A 37 -6.25 0.37 -4.28
N VAL A 38 -7.09 1.42 -4.22
CA VAL A 38 -8.49 1.30 -3.75
C VAL A 38 -9.27 0.23 -4.52
N ALA A 39 -9.06 0.13 -5.83
CA ALA A 39 -9.70 -0.84 -6.72
C ALA A 39 -9.17 -2.28 -6.57
N CYS A 40 -7.99 -2.47 -5.97
CA CYS A 40 -7.40 -3.79 -5.82
C CYS A 40 -8.06 -4.60 -4.70
N ARG A 41 -8.05 -5.94 -4.85
CA ARG A 41 -8.29 -6.88 -3.75
C ARG A 41 -6.96 -7.25 -3.10
N ALA A 42 -6.87 -7.22 -1.78
CA ALA A 42 -5.61 -7.52 -1.07
C ALA A 42 -5.12 -8.94 -1.38
N LYS A 43 -6.02 -9.92 -1.53
CA LYS A 43 -5.73 -11.28 -2.00
C LYS A 43 -4.86 -11.35 -3.25
N HIS A 44 -5.05 -10.42 -4.18
CA HIS A 44 -4.42 -10.44 -5.51
C HIS A 44 -3.43 -9.29 -5.72
N CYS A 45 -3.25 -8.42 -4.72
CA CYS A 45 -2.32 -7.30 -4.78
C CYS A 45 -1.39 -7.37 -3.55
N PRO A 46 -0.23 -8.04 -3.67
CA PRO A 46 0.76 -8.16 -2.60
C PRO A 46 1.14 -6.80 -1.99
N ARG A 47 1.19 -5.74 -2.81
CA ARG A 47 1.45 -4.38 -2.31
C ARG A 47 0.37 -3.87 -1.36
N LYS A 48 -0.91 -4.02 -1.75
CA LYS A 48 -2.06 -3.64 -0.90
C LYS A 48 -2.12 -4.52 0.35
N ALA A 49 -1.83 -5.82 0.21
CA ALA A 49 -1.79 -6.74 1.35
C ALA A 49 -0.74 -6.29 2.38
N ALA A 50 0.47 -5.93 1.96
CA ALA A 50 1.52 -5.45 2.84
C ALA A 50 1.12 -4.14 3.57
N ALA A 51 0.54 -3.17 2.87
CA ALA A 51 0.04 -1.94 3.48
C ALA A 51 -1.09 -2.21 4.49
N LEU A 52 -2.04 -3.08 4.13
CA LEU A 52 -3.14 -3.47 5.02
C LEU A 52 -2.63 -4.22 6.26
N GLN A 53 -1.55 -4.98 6.14
CA GLN A 53 -0.93 -5.66 7.28
C GLN A 53 -0.31 -4.66 8.25
N VAL A 54 0.50 -3.70 7.78
CA VAL A 54 1.08 -2.66 8.63
C VAL A 54 0.00 -1.88 9.40
N LEU A 55 -1.10 -1.52 8.73
CA LEU A 55 -2.20 -0.83 9.39
C LEU A 55 -2.93 -1.71 10.42
N ALA A 56 -2.98 -3.03 10.21
CA ALA A 56 -3.55 -3.95 11.19
C ALA A 56 -2.64 -4.10 12.42
N ASP A 57 -1.34 -4.30 12.19
CA ASP A 57 -0.35 -4.53 13.25
C ASP A 57 -0.19 -3.30 14.15
N THR A 58 -0.41 -2.09 13.59
CA THR A 58 -0.39 -0.82 14.33
C THR A 58 -1.75 -0.39 14.88
N GLY A 59 -2.79 -1.23 14.77
CA GLY A 59 -4.12 -0.98 15.32
C GLY A 59 -4.93 0.10 14.59
N ARG A 60 -4.51 0.52 13.38
CA ARG A 60 -5.21 1.53 12.56
C ARG A 60 -6.36 0.94 11.75
N VAL A 61 -6.31 -0.36 11.48
CA VAL A 61 -7.38 -1.11 10.79
C VAL A 61 -7.62 -2.41 11.53
N LYS A 62 -8.89 -2.78 11.73
CA LYS A 62 -9.25 -4.14 12.17
C LYS A 62 -9.70 -4.95 10.95
N PRO A 63 -8.92 -5.95 10.49
CA PRO A 63 -9.34 -6.79 9.37
C PRO A 63 -10.68 -7.48 9.65
N SER A 64 -11.52 -7.61 8.64
CA SER A 64 -12.74 -8.40 8.75
C SER A 64 -12.37 -9.87 8.96
N THR A 65 -12.94 -10.52 9.97
CA THR A 65 -12.78 -11.96 10.22
C THR A 65 -13.76 -12.80 9.39
N THR A 66 -14.73 -12.16 8.74
CA THR A 66 -15.82 -12.83 8.01
C THR A 66 -15.60 -12.84 6.50
N LYS A 67 -14.79 -11.91 5.97
CA LYS A 67 -14.51 -11.80 4.53
C LYS A 67 -13.05 -12.18 4.26
N PRO A 68 -12.78 -13.08 3.31
CA PRO A 68 -11.40 -13.44 2.96
C PRO A 68 -10.63 -12.22 2.44
N ARG A 69 -9.37 -12.11 2.86
CA ARG A 69 -8.46 -11.02 2.53
C ARG A 69 -8.01 -11.09 1.07
#